data_AF-A0A2K3JZB7-F1
#
_entry.id   AF-A0A2K3JZB7-F1
#
_cell.length_a   1.000
_cell.length_b   1.000
_cell.length_c   1.000
_cell.angle_alpha   90.00
_cell.angle_beta   90.00
_cell.angle_gamma   90.00
#
_symmetry.space_group_name_H-M   'P 1'
#
loop_
_entity.id
_entity.type
_entity.pdbx_description
1 polymer ?
#
loop_
_entity_poly.entity_id
_entity_poly.type
_entity_poly.pdbx_seq_one_letter_code
_entity_poly.pdbx_strand_id
1 'polypeptide(L)' 'MAEIEVNVAENVMEACARTPSIKRCVFTSSLAACIWQDNVNSELTPIINHGSWSSESLCIDKK' A
#
# COMPACT_ATOMS: atom_id res chain seq x y z
N MET A 1 -3.93 -13.34 3.96
CA MET A 1 -2.78 -12.90 3.14
C MET A 1 -2.48 -11.45 3.44
N ALA A 2 -3.37 -10.50 3.12
CA ALA A 2 -3.22 -9.09 3.46
C ALA A 2 -2.86 -8.83 4.95
N GLU A 3 -3.58 -9.44 5.89
CA GLU A 3 -3.27 -9.31 7.32
C GLU A 3 -1.85 -9.79 7.68
N ILE A 4 -1.38 -10.89 7.08
CA ILE A 4 -0.03 -11.41 7.33
C ILE A 4 1.01 -10.45 6.77
N GLU A 5 0.78 -9.91 5.58
CA GLU A 5 1.67 -8.94 4.93
C GLU A 5 1.78 -7.64 5.74
N VAL A 6 0.66 -7.15 6.27
CA VAL A 6 0.61 -5.98 7.16
C VAL A 6 1.38 -6.26 8.45
N ASN A 7 1.07 -7.35 9.15
CA ASN A 7 1.73 -7.70 10.40
C ASN A 7 3.25 -7.85 10.25
N VAL A 8 3.71 -8.44 9.15
CA VAL A 8 5.14 -8.57 8.85
C VAL A 8 5.78 -7.20 8.62
N ALA A 9 5.14 -6.33 7.84
CA ALA A 9 5.63 -4.98 7.58
C ALA A 9 5.73 -4.15 8.88
N GLU A 10 4.71 -4.20 9.73
CA GLU A 10 4.68 -3.51 11.03
C GLU A 10 5.82 -3.99 11.94
N ASN A 11 5.99 -5.30 12.09
CA ASN A 11 7.04 -5.88 12.92
C ASN A 11 8.45 -5.47 12.45
N VAL A 12 8.69 -5.43 11.14
CA VAL A 12 9.98 -4.99 10.58
C VAL A 12 10.19 -3.50 10.86
N MET A 13 9.17 -2.66 10.64
CA MET A 13 9.27 -1.22 10.89
C MET A 13 9.51 -0.91 12.37
N GLU A 14 8.88 -1.66 13.28
CA GLU A 14 9.10 -1.52 14.72
C GLU A 14 10.53 -1.90 15.12
N ALA A 15 11.05 -3.01 14.59
CA ALA A 15 12.44 -3.42 14.82
C ALA A 15 13.42 -2.36 14.28
N CYS A 16 13.14 -1.78 13.11
CA CYS A 16 13.93 -0.70 12.55
C CYS A 16 13.92 0.55 13.43
N ALA A 17 12.75 0.95 13.94
CA ALA A 17 12.60 2.11 14.82
C ALA A 17 13.38 1.98 16.14
N ARG A 18 13.50 0.75 16.66
CA ARG A 18 14.24 0.44 17.90
C ARG A 18 15.76 0.31 17.69
N THR A 19 16.26 0.38 16.47
CA THR A 19 17.67 0.14 16.13
C THR A 19 18.42 1.46 15.85
N PRO A 20 19.30 1.95 16.75
CA PRO A 20 19.90 3.30 16.64
C PRO A 20 20.77 3.55 15.39
N SER A 21 21.32 2.48 14.79
CA SER A 21 22.16 2.55 13.59
C SER A 21 21.34 2.77 12.32
N ILE A 22 20.05 2.43 12.30
CA ILE A 22 19.17 2.64 11.15
C ILE A 22 18.75 4.10 11.09
N LYS A 23 19.00 4.75 9.95
CA LYS A 23 18.69 6.18 9.74
C LYS A 23 17.51 6.43 8.82
N ARG A 24 17.20 5.49 7.91
CA ARG A 24 16.13 5.58 6.92
C ARG A 24 15.63 4.17 6.61
N CYS A 25 14.32 4.06 6.39
CA CYS A 25 13.68 2.85 5.89
C CYS A 25 12.98 3.21 4.57
N VAL A 26 13.14 2.36 3.55
CA VAL A 26 12.43 2.49 2.27
C VAL A 26 11.51 1.29 2.15
N PHE A 27 10.21 1.54 2.08
CA PHE A 27 9.20 0.50 1.92
C PHE A 27 8.86 0.33 0.45
N THR A 28 9.10 -0.87 -0.09
CA THR A 28 8.73 -1.19 -1.47
C THR A 28 7.24 -1.50 -1.52
N SER A 29 6.46 -0.52 -1.96
CA SER A 29 5.06 -0.73 -2.33
C SER A 29 4.95 -1.10 -3.83
N SER A 30 3.75 -1.02 -4.39
CA SER A 30 3.48 -1.28 -5.80
C SER A 30 2.43 -0.31 -6.34
N LEU A 31 2.41 -0.10 -7.66
CA LEU A 31 1.35 0.64 -8.35
C LEU A 31 -0.04 0.07 -8.05
N ALA A 32 -0.10 -1.23 -7.76
CA ALA A 32 -1.24 -1.95 -7.22
C ALA A 32 -1.93 -1.24 -6.04
N ALA A 33 -1.17 -0.58 -5.17
CA ALA A 33 -1.74 0.12 -4.02
C ALA A 33 -2.52 1.41 -4.39
N CYS A 34 -2.50 1.82 -5.66
CA CYS A 34 -3.00 3.14 -6.09
C CYS A 34 -4.07 3.11 -7.20
N ILE A 35 -4.21 2.01 -7.94
CA ILE A 35 -4.98 1.99 -9.20
C ILE A 35 -6.40 1.41 -9.12
N TRP A 36 -6.73 0.65 -8.08
CA TRP A 36 -8.04 0.00 -7.99
C TRP A 36 -9.00 0.81 -7.13
N GLN A 37 -9.75 1.70 -7.77
CA GLN A 37 -10.73 2.56 -7.11
C GLN A 37 -12.12 2.23 -7.66
N ASP A 38 -13.14 2.20 -6.81
CA ASP A 38 -14.53 1.90 -7.20
C ASP A 38 -15.16 2.95 -8.14
N ASN A 39 -14.48 4.09 -8.35
CA ASN A 39 -15.07 5.32 -8.87
C ASN A 39 -14.48 5.78 -10.21
N VAL A 40 -14.28 4.85 -11.14
CA VAL A 40 -13.92 5.23 -12.51
C VAL A 40 -15.20 5.39 -13.33
N ASN A 41 -15.69 6.62 -13.40
CA ASN A 41 -16.41 7.06 -14.60
C ASN A 41 -15.52 6.68 -15.80
N SER A 42 -15.96 5.68 -16.56
CA SER A 42 -15.19 4.85 -17.50
C SER A 42 -14.52 5.58 -18.67
N GLU A 43 -14.53 6.91 -18.70
CA GLU A 43 -14.16 7.71 -19.88
C GLU A 43 -12.79 8.40 -19.78
N LEU A 44 -12.15 8.46 -18.60
CA LEU A 44 -10.82 9.06 -18.43
C LEU A 44 -9.90 8.14 -17.63
N THR A 45 -8.67 7.93 -18.12
CA THR A 45 -7.61 7.28 -17.35
C THR A 45 -7.30 8.15 -16.12
N PRO A 46 -7.48 7.62 -14.89
CA PRO A 46 -7.26 8.42 -13.69
C PRO A 46 -5.78 8.82 -13.58
N ILE A 47 -5.52 10.10 -13.30
CA ILE A 47 -4.17 10.59 -13.01
C ILE A 47 -3.75 10.02 -11.65
N ILE A 48 -2.77 9.12 -11.66
CA ILE A 48 -2.22 8.53 -10.44
C ILE A 48 -1.16 9.47 -9.86
N ASN A 49 -1.28 9.80 -8.57
CA ASN A 49 -0.35 10.63 -7.83
C ASN A 49 -0.12 10.07 -6.42
N HIS A 50 0.68 10.76 -5.59
CA HIS A 50 1.00 10.32 -4.23
C HIS A 50 -0.19 10.27 -3.26
N GLY A 51 -1.35 10.85 -3.63
CA GLY A 51 -2.59 10.74 -2.87
C GLY A 51 -3.53 9.64 -3.36
N SER A 52 -3.17 8.90 -4.41
CA SER A 52 -3.99 7.82 -4.96
C SER A 52 -3.87 6.55 -4.11
N TRP A 53 -5.01 5.96 -3.74
CA TRP A 53 -5.10 4.72 -2.97
C TRP A 53 -6.15 3.80 -3.57
N SER A 54 -5.86 2.51 -3.57
CA SER A 54 -6.82 1.48 -3.94
C SER A 54 -7.86 1.27 -2.83
N SER A 55 -9.10 0.98 -3.20
CA SER A 55 -10.16 0.55 -2.30
C SER A 55 -9.81 -0.83 -1.72
N GLU A 56 -9.68 -0.93 -0.39
CA GLU A 56 -9.42 -2.20 0.30
C GLU A 56 -10.51 -3.24 0.01
N SER A 57 -11.78 -2.84 0.04
CA SER A 57 -12.92 -3.71 -0.28
C SER A 57 -12.80 -4.35 -1.65
N LEU A 58 -12.43 -3.59 -2.68
CA LEU A 58 -12.24 -4.10 -4.04
C LEU A 58 -11.07 -5.09 -4.09
N CYS A 59 -9.97 -4.81 -3.40
CA CYS A 59 -8.83 -5.73 -3.33
C CYS A 59 -9.16 -7.04 -2.59
N ILE A 60 -10.02 -7.00 -1.58
CA ILE A 60 -10.52 -8.19 -0.87
C ILE A 60 -11.46 -8.98 -1.77
N ASP A 61 -12.41 -8.32 -2.43
CA ASP A 61 -13.46 -8.95 -3.23
C ASP A 61 -12.92 -9.58 -4.54
N LYS A 62 -11.84 -9.03 -5.10
CA LYS A 62 -11.23 -9.47 -6.37
C LYS A 62 -10.00 -10.36 -6.20
N LYS A 63 -9.77 -10.89 -5.00
CA LYS A 63 -8.67 -11.80 -4.69
C LYS A 63 -8.84 -13.18 -5.34
#